data_AF-A0A2P8FXS4-F1
#
_entry.id   AF-A0A2P8FXS4-F1
#
_cell.length_a   1.000
_cell.length_b   1.000
_cell.length_c   1.000
_cell.angle_alpha   90.00
_cell.angle_beta   90.00
_cell.angle_gamma   90.00
#
_symmetry.space_group_name_H-M   'P 1'
#
loop_
_entity.id
_entity.type
_entity.pdbx_description
1 polymer ?
#
loop_
_entity_poly.entity_id
_entity_poly.type
_entity_poly.pdbx_seq_one_letter_code
_entity_poly.pdbx_strand_id
1 'polypeptide(L)'
;MKAKGVLLPAAGLVLIGALVFYWIRFSPFSTSGNYSTDVLNAAFAERAVGYINRADSLGVSTPGVDTRNLQHISIQLYPNTADTALAAVLKGISAEKDLLLTVVAGQEGALRMVTDGEFDDALRLLCGLLPEKKQIYLRWDPDMEVPVQRHSWQYQSPDDYIAAFRHVAEICRKAKPTLQIMWSPAGYPGTEEYWPGEDVVDAVGISVNGQSELSATAYPRDPDQRTALRRKLIRTRFMDKPLWVLASGSDSLVQELQTDLREAVKGIKQDSVFLFQQYAVKETAGRAANAKPILGVYDPRQALTGSKDVHIEHLFVDLGNIQTGGFERDFEAVVRRGHEVIVTVEPWRDGKVRKDSSVLRNTVLGVYDEEFKSLFNTISKTNLTVYVRFAHEMEIPIHRYSWQSQDPALYIRAFRHFMELGKGVKNVKKVWGPAGDRGSMEWYPGGDVVDFVSIAIYGLPDKNITDPTKQESFETIFNRKVWRVRLASKPIFITEFGVKGPEDFQSEWLEKAAGVMAGHKEVAGVCYFNLADNPEVWGDIPAPDWGISQATFNRFVEALDADR
;
A
#
# COMPACT_ATOMS: atom_id res chain seq x y z
N MET A 1 28.42 33.71 53.65
CA MET A 1 29.66 32.89 53.71
C MET A 1 29.35 31.50 53.15
N LYS A 2 30.15 31.07 52.16
CA LYS A 2 30.57 29.70 51.73
C LYS A 2 29.55 28.53 51.94
N ALA A 3 29.30 27.65 50.97
CA ALA A 3 30.29 26.93 50.18
C ALA A 3 29.78 26.41 48.83
N LYS A 4 30.73 26.30 47.89
CA LYS A 4 30.69 25.66 46.57
C LYS A 4 31.14 24.19 46.65
N GLY A 5 30.77 23.41 45.63
CA GLY A 5 31.51 22.23 45.13
C GLY A 5 30.74 20.92 45.27
N VAL A 6 30.72 19.95 44.35
CA VAL A 6 31.33 19.70 43.03
C VAL A 6 30.47 18.56 42.44
N LEU A 7 30.13 18.55 41.14
CA LEU A 7 29.82 17.29 40.43
C LEU A 7 29.82 17.48 38.90
N LEU A 8 30.90 17.02 38.28
CA LEU A 8 31.02 16.41 36.95
C LEU A 8 32.39 15.70 36.95
N PRO A 9 32.50 14.44 36.48
CA PRO A 9 32.23 14.14 35.08
C PRO A 9 31.50 12.80 34.84
N ALA A 10 30.26 12.86 34.34
CA ALA A 10 29.59 11.74 33.66
C ALA A 10 29.56 11.93 32.13
N ALA A 11 29.96 13.09 31.62
CA ALA A 11 29.88 13.44 30.20
C ALA A 11 31.02 12.86 29.34
N GLY A 12 32.12 12.39 29.93
CA GLY A 12 33.27 11.86 29.20
C GLY A 12 33.11 10.41 28.71
N LEU A 13 32.34 9.58 29.41
CA LEU A 13 32.19 8.15 29.08
C LEU A 13 31.13 7.90 27.99
N VAL A 14 30.11 8.75 27.89
CA VAL A 14 29.07 8.65 26.85
C VAL A 14 29.61 9.04 25.47
N LEU A 15 30.53 10.00 25.41
CA LEU A 15 31.14 10.46 24.16
C LEU A 15 32.12 9.42 23.56
N ILE A 16 32.85 8.68 24.39
CA ILE A 16 33.74 7.60 23.92
C ILE A 16 32.91 6.39 23.46
N GLY A 17 31.82 6.07 24.18
CA GLY A 17 30.88 5.02 23.77
C GLY A 17 30.20 5.32 22.43
N ALA A 18 29.78 6.57 22.21
CA ALA A 18 29.16 6.99 20.96
C ALA A 18 30.15 7.05 19.77
N LEU A 19 31.41 7.46 20.00
CA LEU A 19 32.44 7.48 18.97
C LEU A 19 32.90 6.07 18.56
N VAL A 20 33.03 5.14 19.51
CA VAL A 20 33.32 3.72 19.20
C VAL A 20 32.15 3.07 18.46
N PHE A 21 30.91 3.38 18.85
CA PHE A 21 29.72 2.91 18.16
C PHE A 21 29.59 3.49 16.74
N TYR A 22 30.02 4.74 16.52
CA TYR A 22 30.03 5.39 15.21
C TYR A 22 31.16 4.85 14.31
N TRP A 23 32.34 4.56 14.86
CA TRP A 23 33.49 4.05 14.09
C TRP A 23 33.31 2.59 13.64
N ILE A 24 32.61 1.77 14.44
CA ILE A 24 32.21 0.40 14.05
C ILE A 24 31.11 0.43 12.97
N ARG A 25 30.26 1.46 12.93
CA ARG A 25 29.12 1.56 12.00
C ARG A 25 29.46 2.18 10.63
N PHE A 26 30.60 2.87 10.51
CA PHE A 26 30.96 3.63 9.29
C PHE A 26 32.39 3.42 8.77
N SER A 27 33.13 2.41 9.25
CA SER A 27 34.43 2.07 8.65
C SER A 27 34.24 1.34 7.30
N PRO A 28 34.73 1.88 6.16
CA PRO A 28 34.59 1.25 4.84
C PRO A 28 35.63 0.15 4.56
N PHE A 29 36.27 -0.40 5.59
CA PHE A 29 37.17 -1.54 5.45
C PHE A 29 36.43 -2.82 5.79
N SER A 30 35.72 -3.35 4.80
CA SER A 30 35.35 -4.76 4.75
C SER A 30 36.63 -5.59 4.81
N THR A 31 36.90 -6.17 5.97
CA THR A 31 37.72 -7.39 6.02
C THR A 31 36.94 -8.45 5.25
N SER A 32 37.51 -8.92 4.14
CA SER A 32 37.08 -10.11 3.42
C SER A 32 37.06 -11.31 4.38
N GLY A 33 35.95 -11.47 5.09
CA GLY A 33 35.73 -12.60 5.97
C GLY A 33 35.54 -13.83 5.12
N ASN A 34 36.36 -14.86 5.35
CA ASN A 34 36.06 -16.20 4.88
C ASN A 34 34.67 -16.59 5.42
N TYR A 35 33.64 -16.51 4.58
CA TYR A 35 32.29 -16.89 4.96
C TYR A 35 32.28 -18.39 5.30
N SER A 36 32.00 -18.65 6.57
CA SER A 36 31.92 -19.98 7.18
C SER A 36 30.92 -20.88 6.45
N THR A 37 31.27 -22.16 6.38
CA THR A 37 30.73 -23.26 5.58
C THR A 37 29.27 -23.67 5.81
N ASP A 38 28.47 -22.91 6.56
CA ASP A 38 27.05 -23.24 6.78
C ASP A 38 26.16 -22.46 5.81
N VAL A 39 25.87 -23.12 4.70
CA VAL A 39 24.98 -22.61 3.65
C VAL A 39 23.51 -22.88 4.00
N LEU A 40 23.21 -23.76 4.96
CA LEU A 40 21.83 -24.01 5.37
C LEU A 40 21.33 -22.84 6.21
N ASN A 41 20.12 -22.38 5.91
CA ASN A 41 19.48 -21.33 6.67
C ASN A 41 18.23 -21.86 7.36
N ALA A 42 18.36 -22.13 8.66
CA ALA A 42 17.27 -22.64 9.48
C ALA A 42 16.20 -21.58 9.83
N ALA A 43 16.40 -20.30 9.48
CA ALA A 43 15.41 -19.25 9.76
C ALA A 43 14.11 -19.45 8.99
N PHE A 44 14.16 -20.18 7.86
CA PHE A 44 13.00 -20.56 7.07
C PHE A 44 12.85 -22.09 7.06
N ALA A 45 12.38 -22.64 8.18
CA ALA A 45 11.99 -24.04 8.31
C ALA A 45 10.44 -24.16 8.21
N GLU A 46 9.92 -23.95 7.01
CA GLU A 46 8.48 -23.88 6.75
C GLU A 46 7.91 -25.13 6.09
N ARG A 47 6.59 -25.31 6.22
CA ARG A 47 5.83 -26.41 5.63
C ARG A 47 4.63 -25.88 4.86
N ALA A 48 4.25 -26.56 3.79
CA ALA A 48 3.04 -26.23 3.05
C ALA A 48 1.78 -26.52 3.87
N VAL A 49 1.04 -25.46 4.17
CA VAL A 49 -0.31 -25.51 4.75
C VAL A 49 -1.30 -25.88 3.65
N GLY A 50 -1.24 -25.17 2.51
CA GLY A 50 -2.19 -25.34 1.41
C GLY A 50 -1.65 -24.80 0.09
N TYR A 51 -2.29 -25.24 -0.98
CA TYR A 51 -2.09 -24.73 -2.34
C TYR A 51 -3.42 -24.28 -2.92
N ILE A 52 -3.39 -23.17 -3.65
CA ILE A 52 -4.54 -22.48 -4.20
C ILE A 52 -4.28 -22.25 -5.69
N ASN A 53 -4.96 -23.05 -6.53
CA ASN A 53 -5.01 -22.73 -7.95
C ASN A 53 -6.08 -21.66 -8.20
N ARG A 54 -5.66 -20.47 -8.64
CA ARG A 54 -6.58 -19.35 -8.89
C ARG A 54 -7.40 -19.54 -10.17
N ALA A 55 -6.89 -20.30 -11.14
CA ALA A 55 -7.55 -20.57 -12.41
C ALA A 55 -8.80 -21.46 -12.27
N ASP A 56 -8.91 -22.27 -11.20
CA ASP A 56 -9.87 -23.38 -11.17
C ASP A 56 -11.30 -23.02 -10.74
N SER A 57 -11.63 -21.80 -10.30
CA SER A 57 -13.00 -21.50 -9.81
C SER A 57 -13.36 -20.02 -9.54
N LEU A 58 -12.57 -19.01 -9.94
CA LEU A 58 -12.78 -17.60 -9.48
C LEU A 58 -12.90 -17.46 -7.94
N GLY A 59 -12.45 -18.47 -7.20
CA GLY A 59 -12.87 -18.71 -5.83
C GLY A 59 -12.19 -19.96 -5.35
N VAL A 60 -11.04 -19.74 -4.72
CA VAL A 60 -10.11 -20.71 -4.16
C VAL A 60 -10.76 -22.06 -3.81
N SER A 61 -10.32 -23.12 -4.48
CA SER A 61 -10.39 -24.49 -3.96
C SER A 61 -9.43 -25.34 -4.75
N THR A 62 -8.51 -26.01 -4.08
CA THR A 62 -7.78 -27.12 -4.70
C THR A 62 -7.94 -28.37 -3.83
N PRO A 63 -9.04 -29.12 -4.00
CA PRO A 63 -9.06 -30.51 -3.58
C PRO A 63 -8.01 -31.28 -4.40
N GLY A 64 -7.10 -32.01 -3.74
CA GLY A 64 -6.24 -33.00 -4.42
C GLY A 64 -4.75 -32.67 -4.57
N VAL A 65 -4.26 -31.52 -4.07
CA VAL A 65 -2.80 -31.31 -3.95
C VAL A 65 -2.31 -31.91 -2.63
N ASP A 66 -1.43 -32.92 -2.71
CA ASP A 66 -0.76 -33.44 -1.51
C ASP A 66 0.35 -32.45 -1.11
N THR A 67 0.03 -31.54 -0.18
CA THR A 67 0.99 -30.57 0.36
C THR A 67 2.19 -31.23 1.04
N ARG A 68 2.13 -32.53 1.36
CA ARG A 68 3.27 -33.30 1.91
C ARG A 68 4.29 -33.68 0.84
N ASN A 69 3.96 -33.48 -0.44
CA ASN A 69 4.84 -33.71 -1.58
C ASN A 69 5.84 -32.57 -1.84
N LEU A 70 5.78 -31.47 -1.09
CA LEU A 70 6.75 -30.37 -1.20
C LEU A 70 7.82 -30.49 -0.11
N GLN A 71 9.06 -30.77 -0.50
CA GLN A 71 10.23 -30.65 0.38
C GLN A 71 10.70 -29.20 0.38
N HIS A 72 10.98 -28.65 1.56
CA HIS A 72 11.53 -27.30 1.70
C HIS A 72 12.98 -27.37 2.15
N ILE A 73 13.84 -26.64 1.44
CA ILE A 73 15.24 -26.37 1.82
C ILE A 73 15.43 -24.86 1.77
N SER A 74 16.12 -24.32 2.76
CA SER A 74 16.46 -22.90 2.82
C SER A 74 17.98 -22.74 2.92
N ILE A 75 18.53 -21.85 2.11
CA ILE A 75 19.96 -21.61 2.01
C ILE A 75 20.30 -20.13 2.07
N GLN A 76 21.46 -19.82 2.64
CA GLN A 76 22.06 -18.50 2.62
C GLN A 76 23.14 -18.44 1.54
N LEU A 77 22.98 -17.53 0.59
CA LEU A 77 23.87 -17.36 -0.55
C LEU A 77 24.74 -16.11 -0.37
N TYR A 78 25.99 -16.22 -0.79
CA TYR A 78 26.98 -15.13 -0.86
C TYR A 78 27.59 -15.13 -2.27
N PRO A 79 28.19 -14.02 -2.75
CA PRO A 79 28.86 -13.95 -4.05
C PRO A 79 29.87 -15.08 -4.28
N ASN A 80 30.61 -15.45 -3.23
CA ASN A 80 31.72 -16.39 -3.30
C ASN A 80 31.40 -17.73 -2.60
N THR A 81 30.12 -18.13 -2.53
CA THR A 81 29.75 -19.41 -1.91
C THR A 81 30.43 -20.57 -2.65
N ALA A 82 31.21 -21.38 -1.92
CA ALA A 82 31.96 -22.49 -2.50
C ALA A 82 31.07 -23.57 -3.13
N ASP A 83 31.46 -24.06 -4.30
CA ASP A 83 30.76 -25.08 -5.07
C ASP A 83 30.47 -26.34 -4.26
N THR A 84 31.45 -26.78 -3.47
CA THR A 84 31.34 -27.96 -2.62
C THR A 84 30.29 -27.79 -1.53
N ALA A 85 30.08 -26.57 -1.03
CA ALA A 85 29.06 -26.27 -0.04
C ALA A 85 27.66 -26.27 -0.67
N LEU A 86 27.47 -25.65 -1.84
CA LEU A 86 26.21 -25.69 -2.59
C LEU A 86 25.83 -27.14 -2.94
N ALA A 87 26.79 -27.90 -3.50
CA ALA A 87 26.58 -29.31 -3.83
C ALA A 87 26.25 -30.14 -2.59
N ALA A 88 26.87 -29.88 -1.44
CA ALA A 88 26.59 -30.60 -0.19
C ALA A 88 25.15 -30.39 0.30
N VAL A 89 24.64 -29.16 0.23
CA VAL A 89 23.27 -28.85 0.66
C VAL A 89 22.21 -29.53 -0.23
N LEU A 90 22.49 -29.69 -1.51
CA LEU A 90 21.55 -30.29 -2.46
C LEU A 90 21.55 -31.84 -2.45
N LYS A 91 22.50 -32.51 -1.77
CA LYS A 91 22.57 -33.98 -1.70
C LYS A 91 21.37 -34.65 -1.01
N GLY A 92 20.66 -33.94 -0.14
CA GLY A 92 19.52 -34.45 0.62
C GLY A 92 18.16 -34.31 -0.06
N ILE A 93 18.12 -33.86 -1.33
CA ILE A 93 16.88 -33.66 -2.06
C ILE A 93 16.26 -35.02 -2.40
N SER A 94 14.98 -35.18 -2.08
CA SER A 94 14.21 -36.38 -2.34
C SER A 94 13.98 -36.58 -3.84
N ALA A 95 14.25 -37.78 -4.33
CA ALA A 95 13.92 -38.19 -5.69
C ALA A 95 12.40 -38.26 -5.94
N GLU A 96 11.54 -38.21 -4.91
CA GLU A 96 10.08 -38.39 -4.99
C GLU A 96 9.26 -37.10 -4.73
N LYS A 97 9.81 -36.10 -4.05
CA LYS A 97 9.10 -34.84 -3.70
C LYS A 97 9.42 -33.66 -4.62
N ASP A 98 8.45 -32.79 -4.88
CA ASP A 98 8.69 -31.45 -5.44
C ASP A 98 9.56 -30.63 -4.46
N LEU A 99 10.24 -29.60 -4.96
CA LEU A 99 11.18 -28.82 -4.15
C LEU A 99 10.76 -27.34 -4.07
N LEU A 100 10.68 -26.82 -2.86
CA LEU A 100 10.76 -25.40 -2.57
C LEU A 100 12.18 -25.10 -2.07
N LEU A 101 12.95 -24.35 -2.86
CA LEU A 101 14.26 -23.86 -2.47
C LEU A 101 14.14 -22.37 -2.13
N THR A 102 14.29 -22.05 -0.85
CA THR A 102 14.41 -20.66 -0.39
C THR A 102 15.87 -20.25 -0.44
N VAL A 103 16.16 -19.19 -1.15
CA VAL A 103 17.50 -18.61 -1.25
C VAL A 103 17.42 -17.23 -0.62
N VAL A 104 18.29 -16.98 0.36
CA VAL A 104 18.38 -15.70 1.03
C VAL A 104 19.74 -15.07 0.85
N ALA A 105 19.76 -13.77 0.56
CA ALA A 105 20.99 -13.02 0.36
C ALA A 105 21.69 -12.77 1.71
N GLY A 106 22.90 -13.29 1.86
CA GLY A 106 23.50 -13.47 3.18
C GLY A 106 24.16 -12.25 3.82
N GLN A 107 24.01 -11.04 3.25
CA GLN A 107 24.75 -9.85 3.68
C GLN A 107 24.00 -8.54 3.45
N GLU A 108 24.43 -7.49 4.14
CA GLU A 108 23.99 -6.11 3.91
C GLU A 108 24.35 -5.65 2.48
N GLY A 109 23.51 -4.79 1.91
CA GLY A 109 23.68 -4.29 0.55
C GLY A 109 23.46 -5.33 -0.57
N ALA A 110 23.01 -6.55 -0.23
CA ALA A 110 22.96 -7.64 -1.19
C ALA A 110 22.04 -7.37 -2.39
N LEU A 111 20.93 -6.63 -2.24
CA LEU A 111 20.06 -6.30 -3.38
C LEU A 111 20.81 -5.56 -4.49
N ARG A 112 21.65 -4.58 -4.12
CA ARG A 112 22.53 -3.84 -5.04
C ARG A 112 23.57 -4.76 -5.68
N MET A 113 24.22 -5.59 -4.87
CA MET A 113 25.25 -6.52 -5.35
C MET A 113 24.68 -7.56 -6.33
N VAL A 114 23.44 -7.99 -6.11
CA VAL A 114 22.71 -8.85 -7.04
C VAL A 114 22.52 -8.10 -8.36
N THR A 115 22.01 -6.88 -8.36
CA THR A 115 21.81 -6.09 -9.59
C THR A 115 23.12 -5.73 -10.29
N ASP A 116 24.22 -5.60 -9.55
CA ASP A 116 25.57 -5.34 -10.09
C ASP A 116 26.25 -6.62 -10.60
N GLY A 117 25.59 -7.79 -10.46
CA GLY A 117 26.04 -9.07 -11.00
C GLY A 117 27.01 -9.85 -10.12
N GLU A 118 27.27 -9.42 -8.89
CA GLU A 118 28.23 -10.08 -8.00
C GLU A 118 27.78 -11.49 -7.56
N PHE A 119 26.46 -11.74 -7.54
CA PHE A 119 25.89 -13.06 -7.20
C PHE A 119 25.77 -14.01 -8.40
N ASP A 120 26.07 -13.56 -9.62
CA ASP A 120 25.77 -14.26 -10.86
C ASP A 120 26.34 -15.67 -10.92
N ASP A 121 27.61 -15.83 -10.58
CA ASP A 121 28.29 -17.14 -10.68
C ASP A 121 27.74 -18.13 -9.65
N ALA A 122 27.51 -17.67 -8.41
CA ALA A 122 26.88 -18.47 -7.37
C ALA A 122 25.44 -18.89 -7.74
N LEU A 123 24.66 -17.99 -8.34
CA LEU A 123 23.30 -18.27 -8.82
C LEU A 123 23.28 -19.25 -9.99
N ARG A 124 24.14 -19.06 -11.00
CA ARG A 124 24.27 -19.99 -12.14
C ARG A 124 24.63 -21.38 -11.66
N LEU A 125 25.61 -21.47 -10.74
CA LEU A 125 26.04 -22.75 -10.18
C LEU A 125 24.92 -23.41 -9.37
N LEU A 126 24.30 -22.68 -8.44
CA LEU A 126 23.19 -23.17 -7.64
C LEU A 126 22.08 -23.73 -8.53
N CYS A 127 21.62 -22.93 -9.50
CA CYS A 127 20.51 -23.29 -10.38
C CYS A 127 20.88 -24.42 -11.35
N GLY A 128 22.15 -24.52 -11.78
CA GLY A 128 22.67 -25.62 -12.59
C GLY A 128 22.85 -26.95 -11.83
N LEU A 129 23.03 -26.91 -10.51
CA LEU A 129 23.11 -28.10 -9.66
C LEU A 129 21.74 -28.70 -9.30
N LEU A 130 20.65 -27.98 -9.59
CA LEU A 130 19.29 -28.46 -9.28
C LEU A 130 18.93 -29.68 -10.13
N PRO A 131 18.26 -30.69 -9.54
CA PRO A 131 17.94 -31.92 -10.24
C PRO A 131 16.96 -31.68 -11.40
N GLU A 132 17.08 -32.50 -12.45
CA GLU A 132 16.24 -32.41 -13.65
C GLU A 132 14.77 -32.82 -13.44
N LYS A 133 14.46 -33.55 -12.36
CA LYS A 133 13.12 -34.10 -12.12
C LYS A 133 12.37 -33.29 -11.06
N LYS A 134 11.14 -32.90 -11.44
CA LYS A 134 10.02 -32.33 -10.64
C LYS A 134 9.85 -30.83 -10.69
N GLN A 135 8.71 -30.35 -10.18
CA GLN A 135 8.48 -28.91 -10.02
C GLN A 135 9.43 -28.40 -8.95
N ILE A 136 10.22 -27.39 -9.31
CA ILE A 136 11.13 -26.70 -8.40
C ILE A 136 10.72 -25.24 -8.36
N TYR A 137 10.38 -24.78 -7.17
CA TYR A 137 10.15 -23.37 -6.88
C TYR A 137 11.40 -22.78 -6.26
N LEU A 138 11.99 -21.78 -6.91
CA LEU A 138 13.01 -20.93 -6.29
C LEU A 138 12.32 -19.71 -5.68
N ARG A 139 12.44 -19.56 -4.36
CA ARG A 139 11.92 -18.45 -3.59
C ARG A 139 13.08 -17.57 -3.13
N TRP A 140 13.13 -16.34 -3.62
CA TRP A 140 14.18 -15.36 -3.29
C TRP A 140 13.71 -14.38 -2.22
N ASP A 141 14.50 -14.20 -1.17
CA ASP A 141 14.35 -13.13 -0.14
C ASP A 141 12.88 -12.88 0.27
N PRO A 142 12.21 -13.83 0.94
CA PRO A 142 10.80 -13.72 1.32
C PRO A 142 10.57 -12.69 2.42
N ASP A 143 9.30 -12.35 2.69
CA ASP A 143 8.87 -11.41 3.73
C ASP A 143 9.49 -10.00 3.61
N MET A 144 9.84 -9.61 2.37
CA MET A 144 10.51 -8.35 2.05
C MET A 144 9.70 -7.12 2.46
N GLU A 145 8.37 -7.25 2.49
CA GLU A 145 7.47 -6.15 2.77
C GLU A 145 7.28 -5.91 4.28
N VAL A 146 7.73 -6.83 5.14
CA VAL A 146 7.48 -6.71 6.57
C VAL A 146 8.39 -5.60 7.14
N PRO A 147 7.85 -4.57 7.82
CA PRO A 147 8.63 -3.42 8.28
C PRO A 147 9.39 -3.76 9.57
N VAL A 148 10.41 -4.58 9.44
CA VAL A 148 11.35 -4.99 10.50
C VAL A 148 12.75 -5.12 9.90
N GLN A 149 13.79 -5.11 10.73
CA GLN A 149 15.17 -5.30 10.26
C GLN A 149 15.72 -6.63 10.77
N ARG A 150 15.15 -7.75 10.29
CA ARG A 150 15.66 -9.10 10.61
C ARG A 150 16.56 -9.65 9.52
N HIS A 151 16.31 -9.22 8.29
CA HIS A 151 17.02 -9.62 7.10
C HIS A 151 17.47 -8.38 6.31
N SER A 152 18.58 -8.48 5.59
CA SER A 152 19.19 -7.33 4.90
C SER A 152 18.35 -6.75 3.76
N TRP A 153 17.44 -7.55 3.20
CA TRP A 153 16.52 -7.11 2.15
C TRP A 153 15.25 -6.42 2.70
N GLN A 154 15.04 -6.43 4.01
CA GLN A 154 13.92 -5.71 4.64
C GLN A 154 14.29 -4.25 4.93
N TYR A 155 13.28 -3.37 4.99
CA TYR A 155 13.47 -1.91 5.03
C TYR A 155 14.28 -1.35 3.86
N GLN A 156 14.34 -2.07 2.74
CA GLN A 156 14.88 -1.59 1.48
C GLN A 156 13.77 -1.01 0.60
N SER A 157 14.14 -0.27 -0.45
CA SER A 157 13.13 0.25 -1.37
C SER A 157 12.47 -0.89 -2.15
N PRO A 158 11.17 -0.78 -2.50
CA PRO A 158 10.53 -1.77 -3.37
C PRO A 158 11.21 -1.89 -4.74
N ASP A 159 11.73 -0.78 -5.28
CA ASP A 159 12.43 -0.76 -6.57
C ASP A 159 13.72 -1.59 -6.53
N ASP A 160 14.54 -1.45 -5.49
CA ASP A 160 15.77 -2.22 -5.33
C ASP A 160 15.47 -3.73 -5.19
N TYR A 161 14.46 -4.07 -4.39
CA TYR A 161 14.03 -5.46 -4.25
C TYR A 161 13.53 -6.04 -5.57
N ILE A 162 12.68 -5.31 -6.30
CA ILE A 162 12.13 -5.75 -7.57
C ILE A 162 13.25 -5.93 -8.60
N ALA A 163 14.19 -4.99 -8.69
CA ALA A 163 15.33 -5.09 -9.60
C ALA A 163 16.18 -6.33 -9.31
N ALA A 164 16.52 -6.57 -8.04
CA ALA A 164 17.27 -7.75 -7.62
C ALA A 164 16.50 -9.05 -7.90
N PHE A 165 15.20 -9.10 -7.59
CA PHE A 165 14.35 -10.26 -7.86
C PHE A 165 14.32 -10.60 -9.36
N ARG A 166 14.15 -9.58 -10.21
CA ARG A 166 14.12 -9.76 -11.68
C ARG A 166 15.46 -10.26 -12.21
N HIS A 167 16.57 -9.75 -11.69
CA HIS A 167 17.92 -10.21 -12.03
C HIS A 167 18.14 -11.68 -11.65
N VAL A 168 17.76 -12.08 -10.43
CA VAL A 168 17.82 -13.49 -9.99
C VAL A 168 16.97 -14.39 -10.88
N ALA A 169 15.74 -13.96 -11.21
CA ALA A 169 14.85 -14.70 -12.09
C ALA A 169 15.47 -14.92 -13.47
N GLU A 170 16.10 -13.90 -14.06
CA GLU A 170 16.78 -14.00 -15.35
C GLU A 170 17.95 -15.01 -15.31
N ILE A 171 18.87 -14.85 -14.36
CA ILE A 171 20.06 -15.70 -14.25
C ILE A 171 19.68 -17.16 -14.04
N CYS A 172 18.75 -17.42 -13.11
CA CYS A 172 18.37 -18.79 -12.79
C CYS A 172 17.50 -19.45 -13.86
N ARG A 173 16.63 -18.72 -14.57
CA ARG A 173 15.91 -19.28 -15.73
C ARG A 173 16.85 -19.62 -16.88
N LYS A 174 17.90 -18.82 -17.10
CA LYS A 174 18.93 -19.12 -18.10
C LYS A 174 19.70 -20.39 -17.76
N ALA A 175 20.01 -20.61 -16.47
CA ALA A 175 20.68 -21.82 -16.00
C ALA A 175 19.77 -23.05 -15.97
N LYS A 176 18.49 -22.88 -15.60
CA LYS A 176 17.49 -23.95 -15.48
C LYS A 176 16.13 -23.47 -16.03
N PRO A 177 15.84 -23.66 -17.33
CA PRO A 177 14.60 -23.17 -17.95
C PRO A 177 13.30 -23.76 -17.39
N THR A 178 13.37 -24.92 -16.72
CA THR A 178 12.22 -25.58 -16.09
C THR A 178 11.92 -25.07 -14.67
N LEU A 179 12.73 -24.14 -14.16
CA LEU A 179 12.59 -23.61 -12.80
C LEU A 179 11.40 -22.65 -12.73
N GLN A 180 10.58 -22.81 -11.68
CA GLN A 180 9.51 -21.86 -11.35
C GLN A 180 10.03 -20.84 -10.36
N ILE A 181 9.86 -19.56 -10.67
CA ILE A 181 10.25 -18.45 -9.82
C ILE A 181 9.07 -18.07 -8.92
N MET A 182 9.29 -18.11 -7.61
CA MET A 182 8.28 -17.81 -6.59
C MET A 182 8.56 -16.47 -5.92
N TRP A 183 7.59 -15.56 -6.01
CA TRP A 183 7.54 -14.35 -5.17
C TRP A 183 6.76 -14.67 -3.89
N SER A 184 7.36 -14.47 -2.72
CA SER A 184 6.77 -14.96 -1.46
C SER A 184 6.77 -13.91 -0.35
N PRO A 185 5.77 -13.02 -0.34
CA PRO A 185 5.54 -12.13 0.80
C PRO A 185 5.00 -12.88 2.04
N ALA A 186 4.94 -12.18 3.17
CA ALA A 186 4.12 -12.59 4.31
C ALA A 186 2.62 -12.27 4.08
N GLY A 187 2.30 -11.43 3.11
CA GLY A 187 0.96 -10.87 2.90
C GLY A 187 0.62 -9.76 3.89
N TYR A 188 1.65 -9.09 4.44
CA TYR A 188 1.50 -7.94 5.33
C TYR A 188 0.93 -6.73 4.52
N PRO A 189 0.24 -5.76 5.15
CA PRO A 189 -0.19 -4.54 4.46
C PRO A 189 0.97 -3.92 3.67
N GLY A 190 0.77 -3.65 2.38
CA GLY A 190 1.77 -3.11 1.46
C GLY A 190 2.62 -4.15 0.73
N THR A 191 2.25 -5.43 0.77
CA THR A 191 2.88 -6.49 -0.05
C THR A 191 2.88 -6.15 -1.55
N GLU A 192 1.82 -5.51 -2.03
CA GLU A 192 1.66 -5.09 -3.42
C GLU A 192 2.73 -4.10 -3.89
N GLU A 193 3.37 -3.37 -2.95
CA GLU A 193 4.47 -2.47 -3.24
C GLU A 193 5.68 -3.22 -3.83
N TYR A 194 5.86 -4.51 -3.50
CA TYR A 194 7.04 -5.32 -3.85
C TYR A 194 6.77 -6.31 -5.00
N TRP A 195 5.66 -6.17 -5.72
CA TRP A 195 5.31 -7.06 -6.84
C TRP A 195 6.32 -6.96 -8.00
N PRO A 196 7.06 -8.05 -8.34
CA PRO A 196 8.13 -7.98 -9.36
C PRO A 196 7.64 -7.96 -10.81
N GLY A 197 6.38 -8.36 -11.05
CA GLY A 197 5.79 -8.44 -12.38
C GLY A 197 5.30 -9.84 -12.75
N GLU A 198 4.26 -9.89 -13.58
CA GLU A 198 3.62 -11.14 -14.03
C GLU A 198 4.53 -11.98 -14.93
N ASP A 199 5.46 -11.34 -15.64
CA ASP A 199 6.39 -11.93 -16.60
C ASP A 199 7.53 -12.75 -15.95
N VAL A 200 7.87 -12.41 -14.71
CA VAL A 200 8.98 -13.05 -13.96
C VAL A 200 8.52 -13.97 -12.83
N VAL A 201 7.25 -13.93 -12.44
CA VAL A 201 6.71 -14.74 -11.35
C VAL A 201 5.82 -15.87 -11.88
N ASP A 202 6.13 -17.10 -11.47
CA ASP A 202 5.37 -18.31 -11.82
C ASP A 202 4.41 -18.75 -10.72
N ALA A 203 4.73 -18.47 -9.45
CA ALA A 203 3.88 -18.76 -8.30
C ALA A 203 4.07 -17.74 -7.17
N VAL A 204 3.07 -17.65 -6.29
CA VAL A 204 3.12 -16.81 -5.08
C VAL A 204 3.24 -17.68 -3.83
N GLY A 205 4.10 -17.31 -2.90
CA GLY A 205 4.11 -17.84 -1.54
C GLY A 205 3.48 -16.84 -0.57
N ILE A 206 2.78 -17.33 0.45
CA ILE A 206 2.40 -16.52 1.62
C ILE A 206 2.97 -17.21 2.84
N SER A 207 3.95 -16.56 3.47
CA SER A 207 4.50 -17.00 4.76
C SER A 207 3.55 -16.62 5.90
N VAL A 208 3.26 -17.57 6.78
CA VAL A 208 2.45 -17.40 7.98
C VAL A 208 3.20 -17.85 9.21
N ASN A 209 2.98 -17.16 10.32
CA ASN A 209 3.69 -17.39 11.58
C ASN A 209 5.22 -17.22 11.47
N GLY A 210 5.69 -16.44 10.48
CA GLY A 210 7.10 -16.09 10.30
C GLY A 210 7.59 -15.11 11.36
N GLN A 211 8.87 -15.22 11.73
CA GLN A 211 9.46 -14.38 12.79
C GLN A 211 9.46 -12.89 12.44
N SER A 212 9.58 -12.54 11.17
CA SER A 212 9.45 -11.17 10.67
C SER A 212 8.11 -10.56 11.08
N GLU A 213 7.01 -11.21 10.68
CA GLU A 213 5.66 -10.76 11.00
C GLU A 213 5.38 -10.78 12.50
N LEU A 214 5.87 -11.78 13.25
CA LEU A 214 5.72 -11.84 14.71
C LEU A 214 6.45 -10.68 15.43
N SER A 215 7.49 -10.12 14.85
CA SER A 215 8.21 -8.97 15.42
C SER A 215 7.67 -7.60 14.98
N ALA A 216 6.83 -7.54 13.95
CA ALA A 216 6.32 -6.28 13.42
C ALA A 216 5.25 -5.64 14.33
N THR A 217 5.32 -4.32 14.46
CA THR A 217 4.40 -3.50 15.27
C THR A 217 3.73 -2.36 14.47
N ALA A 218 4.04 -2.23 13.19
CA ALA A 218 3.56 -1.13 12.35
C ALA A 218 2.04 -1.15 12.10
N TYR A 219 1.42 -2.34 12.17
CA TYR A 219 -0.02 -2.53 12.03
C TYR A 219 -0.59 -3.33 13.21
N PRO A 220 -1.87 -3.08 13.57
CA PRO A 220 -2.59 -3.91 14.54
C PRO A 220 -2.59 -5.39 14.13
N ARG A 221 -2.59 -6.27 15.13
CA ARG A 221 -2.78 -7.71 14.91
C ARG A 221 -4.23 -7.96 14.49
N ASP A 222 -4.40 -8.87 13.53
CA ASP A 222 -5.72 -9.41 13.23
C ASP A 222 -6.26 -10.20 14.44
N PRO A 223 -7.59 -10.24 14.64
CA PRO A 223 -8.19 -10.83 15.84
C PRO A 223 -7.98 -12.35 15.96
N ASP A 224 -7.78 -13.03 14.83
CA ASP A 224 -7.58 -14.48 14.74
C ASP A 224 -6.86 -14.88 13.43
N GLN A 225 -6.39 -16.14 13.37
CA GLN A 225 -5.62 -16.67 12.24
C GLN A 225 -6.44 -16.78 10.95
N ARG A 226 -7.74 -17.09 11.04
CA ARG A 226 -8.63 -17.16 9.88
C ARG A 226 -8.80 -15.79 9.24
N THR A 227 -9.01 -14.77 10.05
CA THR A 227 -9.10 -13.37 9.61
C THR A 227 -7.78 -12.94 8.98
N ALA A 228 -6.64 -13.25 9.59
CA ALA A 228 -5.32 -12.96 9.03
C ALA A 228 -5.11 -13.63 7.65
N LEU A 229 -5.39 -14.94 7.54
CA LEU A 229 -5.30 -15.69 6.29
C LEU A 229 -6.20 -15.10 5.21
N ARG A 230 -7.45 -14.76 5.54
CA ARG A 230 -8.40 -14.14 4.60
C ARG A 230 -7.84 -12.83 4.06
N ARG A 231 -7.34 -11.95 4.92
CA ARG A 231 -6.77 -10.64 4.51
C ARG A 231 -5.52 -10.79 3.64
N LYS A 232 -4.60 -11.69 4.01
CA LYS A 232 -3.40 -12.01 3.20
C LYS A 232 -3.77 -12.48 1.79
N LEU A 233 -4.80 -13.34 1.67
CA LEU A 233 -5.32 -13.80 0.38
C LEU A 233 -5.99 -12.67 -0.43
N ILE A 234 -6.70 -11.74 0.22
CA ILE A 234 -7.30 -10.57 -0.43
C ILE A 234 -6.21 -9.62 -0.96
N ARG A 235 -5.14 -9.35 -0.21
CA ARG A 235 -4.03 -8.47 -0.64
C ARG A 235 -3.30 -9.02 -1.87
N THR A 236 -3.10 -10.34 -1.92
CA THR A 236 -2.45 -10.97 -3.07
C THR A 236 -3.40 -11.18 -4.26
N ARG A 237 -4.68 -10.76 -4.20
CA ARG A 237 -5.68 -11.04 -5.26
C ARG A 237 -5.34 -10.49 -6.64
N PHE A 238 -4.43 -9.51 -6.72
CA PHE A 238 -3.97 -8.89 -7.96
C PHE A 238 -2.95 -9.73 -8.73
N MET A 239 -2.35 -10.73 -8.09
CA MET A 239 -1.38 -11.63 -8.70
C MET A 239 -2.11 -12.89 -9.17
N ASP A 240 -2.49 -12.97 -10.44
CA ASP A 240 -3.17 -14.14 -11.00
C ASP A 240 -2.21 -15.30 -11.23
N LYS A 241 -1.73 -15.86 -10.11
CA LYS A 241 -0.76 -16.95 -10.07
C LYS A 241 -1.20 -17.98 -9.04
N PRO A 242 -0.81 -19.26 -9.21
CA PRO A 242 -0.98 -20.26 -8.17
C PRO A 242 -0.30 -19.83 -6.88
N LEU A 243 -0.93 -20.15 -5.74
CA LEU A 243 -0.52 -19.64 -4.44
C LEU A 243 -0.28 -20.77 -3.44
N TRP A 244 0.88 -20.74 -2.78
CA TRP A 244 1.24 -21.61 -1.66
C TRP A 244 1.11 -20.85 -0.34
N VAL A 245 0.50 -21.47 0.66
CA VAL A 245 0.54 -20.98 2.05
C VAL A 245 1.56 -21.80 2.82
N LEU A 246 2.56 -21.14 3.40
CA LEU A 246 3.73 -21.74 4.02
C LEU A 246 3.80 -21.32 5.48
N ALA A 247 3.89 -22.28 6.41
CA ALA A 247 3.90 -22.00 7.85
C ALA A 247 5.19 -22.45 8.51
N SER A 248 5.72 -21.59 9.39
CA SER A 248 6.72 -21.97 10.39
C SER A 248 6.00 -22.53 11.62
N GLY A 249 6.28 -23.78 12.01
CA GLY A 249 5.76 -24.36 13.26
C GLY A 249 5.56 -25.87 13.27
N SER A 250 4.89 -26.36 14.33
CA SER A 250 4.63 -27.77 14.57
C SER A 250 3.58 -28.37 13.62
N ASP A 251 3.54 -29.71 13.54
CA ASP A 251 2.49 -30.46 12.81
C ASP A 251 1.08 -30.06 13.25
N SER A 252 0.87 -29.85 14.55
CA SER A 252 -0.42 -29.43 15.10
C SER A 252 -0.83 -28.06 14.58
N LEU A 253 0.08 -27.09 14.59
CA LEU A 253 -0.20 -25.74 14.07
C LEU A 253 -0.53 -25.77 12.58
N VAL A 254 0.19 -26.56 11.79
CA VAL A 254 -0.08 -26.71 10.35
C VAL A 254 -1.49 -27.28 10.12
N GLN A 255 -1.93 -28.27 10.91
CA GLN A 255 -3.27 -28.85 10.81
C GLN A 255 -4.38 -27.85 11.20
N GLU A 256 -4.15 -27.02 12.22
CA GLU A 256 -5.05 -25.94 12.60
C GLU A 256 -5.17 -24.91 11.47
N LEU A 257 -4.04 -24.43 10.95
CA LEU A 257 -3.98 -23.48 9.84
C LEU A 257 -4.63 -24.04 8.56
N GLN A 258 -4.57 -25.35 8.30
CA GLN A 258 -5.29 -25.98 7.20
C GLN A 258 -6.81 -25.83 7.34
N THR A 259 -7.33 -25.92 8.56
CA THR A 259 -8.76 -25.73 8.83
C THR A 259 -9.15 -24.27 8.66
N ASP A 260 -8.37 -23.34 9.19
CA ASP A 260 -8.63 -21.91 9.03
C ASP A 260 -8.49 -21.44 7.58
N LEU A 261 -7.51 -21.98 6.84
CA LEU A 261 -7.33 -21.70 5.43
C LEU A 261 -8.57 -22.11 4.63
N ARG A 262 -9.14 -23.30 4.88
CA ARG A 262 -10.37 -23.75 4.21
C ARG A 262 -11.55 -22.81 4.45
N GLU A 263 -11.73 -22.34 5.68
CA GLU A 263 -12.82 -21.40 6.01
C GLU A 263 -12.58 -20.00 5.46
N ALA A 264 -11.35 -19.48 5.51
CA ALA A 264 -10.98 -18.21 4.91
C ALA A 264 -11.27 -18.21 3.39
N VAL A 265 -10.85 -19.29 2.73
CA VAL A 265 -11.11 -19.57 1.32
C VAL A 265 -12.59 -19.62 0.99
N LYS A 266 -13.38 -20.34 1.78
CA LYS A 266 -14.83 -20.43 1.62
C LYS A 266 -15.48 -19.06 1.72
N GLY A 267 -15.06 -18.23 2.67
CA GLY A 267 -15.50 -16.85 2.78
C GLY A 267 -15.11 -16.02 1.55
N ILE A 268 -13.89 -16.16 1.03
CA ILE A 268 -13.47 -15.42 -0.18
C ILE A 268 -14.30 -15.84 -1.38
N LYS A 269 -14.64 -17.13 -1.50
CA LYS A 269 -15.52 -17.63 -2.57
C LYS A 269 -16.91 -16.98 -2.53
N GLN A 270 -17.46 -16.72 -1.34
CA GLN A 270 -18.74 -16.02 -1.20
C GLN A 270 -18.68 -14.56 -1.69
N ASP A 271 -17.54 -13.90 -1.52
CA ASP A 271 -17.32 -12.52 -1.95
C ASP A 271 -16.64 -12.41 -3.33
N SER A 272 -16.42 -13.53 -4.02
CA SER A 272 -15.62 -13.61 -5.25
C SER A 272 -16.09 -12.67 -6.36
N VAL A 273 -17.42 -12.57 -6.53
CA VAL A 273 -18.06 -11.68 -7.49
C VAL A 273 -17.75 -10.21 -7.24
N PHE A 274 -17.29 -9.83 -6.05
CA PHE A 274 -16.88 -8.46 -5.73
C PHE A 274 -15.36 -8.31 -5.68
N LEU A 275 -14.65 -9.36 -5.23
CA LEU A 275 -13.19 -9.33 -5.01
C LEU A 275 -12.36 -9.56 -6.28
N PHE A 276 -12.82 -10.36 -7.25
CA PHE A 276 -12.04 -10.75 -8.42
C PHE A 276 -12.58 -10.14 -9.72
N GLN A 277 -12.66 -8.81 -9.75
CA GLN A 277 -13.01 -8.06 -10.95
C GLN A 277 -11.84 -7.99 -11.94
N GLN A 278 -12.08 -7.58 -13.19
CA GLN A 278 -11.01 -7.48 -14.19
C GLN A 278 -9.93 -6.48 -13.74
N TYR A 279 -8.76 -7.01 -13.38
CA TYR A 279 -7.55 -6.26 -13.06
C TYR A 279 -6.57 -6.39 -14.22
N ALA A 280 -6.78 -5.61 -15.29
CA ALA A 280 -5.73 -5.45 -16.27
C ALA A 280 -4.85 -4.30 -15.80
N VAL A 281 -3.70 -4.61 -15.20
CA VAL A 281 -2.67 -3.59 -14.94
C VAL A 281 -2.25 -3.05 -16.30
N LYS A 282 -2.71 -1.84 -16.61
CA LYS A 282 -2.43 -1.13 -17.84
C LYS A 282 -1.70 0.16 -17.51
N GLU A 283 -1.07 0.73 -18.52
CA GLU A 283 -0.61 2.11 -18.43
C GLU A 283 -1.80 3.00 -18.05
N THR A 284 -1.64 3.76 -16.97
CA THR A 284 -2.68 4.70 -16.53
C THR A 284 -2.90 5.74 -17.61
N ALA A 285 -4.15 5.95 -17.99
CA ALA A 285 -4.49 7.03 -18.92
C ALA A 285 -4.04 8.37 -18.34
N GLY A 286 -3.05 8.98 -18.97
CA GLY A 286 -2.58 10.31 -18.62
C GLY A 286 -3.42 11.41 -19.27
N ARG A 287 -3.32 12.61 -18.71
CA ARG A 287 -3.71 13.85 -19.40
C ARG A 287 -3.00 13.96 -20.75
N ALA A 288 -3.63 14.67 -21.68
CA ALA A 288 -2.98 15.08 -22.92
C ALA A 288 -1.71 15.87 -22.61
N ALA A 289 -0.73 15.82 -23.52
CA ALA A 289 0.47 16.64 -23.40
C ALA A 289 0.10 18.12 -23.23
N ASN A 290 0.71 18.80 -22.26
CA ASN A 290 0.50 20.21 -21.90
C ASN A 290 -0.89 20.56 -21.30
N ALA A 291 -1.84 19.62 -21.21
CA ALA A 291 -3.09 19.84 -20.47
C ALA A 291 -2.77 19.93 -18.97
N LYS A 292 -3.43 20.81 -18.22
CA LYS A 292 -3.23 20.97 -16.77
C LYS A 292 -4.05 19.94 -15.97
N PRO A 293 -3.67 19.59 -14.73
CA PRO A 293 -4.64 18.96 -13.85
C PRO A 293 -5.79 19.93 -13.59
N ILE A 294 -7.00 19.40 -13.42
CA ILE A 294 -8.15 20.22 -13.06
C ILE A 294 -7.95 20.71 -11.63
N LEU A 295 -8.09 22.02 -11.41
CA LEU A 295 -7.83 22.65 -10.12
C LEU A 295 -9.14 22.91 -9.37
N GLY A 296 -9.19 22.43 -8.13
CA GLY A 296 -10.25 22.69 -7.18
C GLY A 296 -9.77 23.15 -5.82
N VAL A 297 -10.72 23.53 -4.98
CA VAL A 297 -10.49 23.91 -3.58
C VAL A 297 -11.59 23.35 -2.67
N TYR A 298 -11.20 22.88 -1.49
CA TYR A 298 -12.07 22.81 -0.33
C TYR A 298 -11.90 24.11 0.47
N ASP A 299 -12.83 25.03 0.31
CA ASP A 299 -12.70 26.39 0.84
C ASP A 299 -14.06 26.91 1.34
N PRO A 300 -14.55 26.41 2.49
CA PRO A 300 -15.87 26.81 3.01
C PRO A 300 -15.96 28.29 3.38
N ARG A 301 -14.82 29.00 3.49
CA ARG A 301 -14.75 30.46 3.70
C ARG A 301 -14.81 31.27 2.40
N GLN A 302 -14.77 30.61 1.23
CA GLN A 302 -14.79 31.23 -0.09
C GLN A 302 -13.66 32.25 -0.32
N ALA A 303 -12.52 32.07 0.35
CA ALA A 303 -11.35 32.94 0.22
C ALA A 303 -10.64 32.81 -1.14
N LEU A 304 -10.66 31.62 -1.75
CA LEU A 304 -9.98 31.26 -2.99
C LEU A 304 -10.95 30.95 -4.14
N THR A 305 -12.21 30.61 -3.82
CA THR A 305 -13.23 30.22 -4.82
C THR A 305 -13.52 31.28 -5.89
N GLY A 306 -13.21 32.55 -5.63
CA GLY A 306 -13.37 33.65 -6.60
C GLY A 306 -12.27 33.71 -7.67
N SER A 307 -11.22 32.89 -7.57
CA SER A 307 -10.17 32.81 -8.59
C SER A 307 -10.72 32.23 -9.90
N LYS A 308 -10.34 32.84 -11.03
CA LYS A 308 -10.73 32.37 -12.37
C LYS A 308 -10.17 30.98 -12.73
N ASP A 309 -9.14 30.55 -12.01
CA ASP A 309 -8.43 29.28 -12.24
C ASP A 309 -9.00 28.13 -11.40
N VAL A 310 -9.93 28.43 -10.47
CA VAL A 310 -10.69 27.42 -9.72
C VAL A 310 -11.90 27.01 -10.55
N HIS A 311 -11.99 25.70 -10.84
CA HIS A 311 -13.09 25.13 -11.62
C HIS A 311 -13.88 24.08 -10.85
N ILE A 312 -13.35 23.61 -9.73
CA ILE A 312 -13.96 22.60 -8.87
C ILE A 312 -14.06 23.13 -7.44
N GLU A 313 -15.20 22.90 -6.80
CA GLU A 313 -15.32 23.03 -5.34
C GLU A 313 -15.60 21.67 -4.70
N HIS A 314 -15.07 21.48 -3.50
CA HIS A 314 -15.22 20.24 -2.75
C HIS A 314 -16.22 20.41 -1.62
N LEU A 315 -17.20 19.51 -1.54
CA LEU A 315 -18.19 19.42 -0.48
C LEU A 315 -18.03 18.09 0.28
N PHE A 316 -18.07 18.15 1.60
CA PHE A 316 -18.24 16.99 2.47
C PHE A 316 -19.71 16.91 2.90
N VAL A 317 -20.32 15.74 2.75
CA VAL A 317 -21.74 15.52 3.01
C VAL A 317 -21.94 14.26 3.84
N ASP A 318 -22.67 14.41 4.94
CA ASP A 318 -23.12 13.31 5.80
C ASP A 318 -24.62 13.00 5.60
N LEU A 319 -25.13 11.94 6.25
CA LEU A 319 -26.53 11.52 6.10
C LEU A 319 -27.51 12.61 6.56
N GLY A 320 -27.21 13.28 7.68
CA GLY A 320 -28.03 14.36 8.21
C GLY A 320 -28.07 15.57 7.27
N ASN A 321 -26.95 15.92 6.65
CA ASN A 321 -26.86 16.99 5.65
C ASN A 321 -27.72 16.68 4.40
N ILE A 322 -27.79 15.42 3.97
CA ILE A 322 -28.71 14.99 2.89
C ILE A 322 -30.18 15.10 3.35
N GLN A 323 -30.50 14.57 4.53
CA GLN A 323 -31.87 14.50 5.06
C GLN A 323 -32.49 15.89 5.31
N THR A 324 -31.67 16.86 5.71
CA THR A 324 -32.12 18.23 6.01
C THR A 324 -32.14 19.14 4.78
N GLY A 325 -31.75 18.63 3.60
CA GLY A 325 -31.62 19.43 2.37
C GLY A 325 -30.40 20.37 2.37
N GLY A 326 -29.47 20.21 3.33
CA GLY A 326 -28.22 20.96 3.37
C GLY A 326 -27.38 20.71 2.13
N PHE A 327 -27.24 19.45 1.73
CA PHE A 327 -26.50 19.06 0.53
C PHE A 327 -27.01 19.78 -0.72
N GLU A 328 -28.33 19.76 -0.95
CA GLU A 328 -28.94 20.37 -2.14
C GLU A 328 -28.66 21.88 -2.20
N ARG A 329 -28.81 22.58 -1.08
CA ARG A 329 -28.53 24.02 -1.00
C ARG A 329 -27.07 24.35 -1.33
N ASP A 330 -26.13 23.63 -0.73
CA ASP A 330 -24.71 23.91 -0.88
C ASP A 330 -24.23 23.50 -2.28
N PHE A 331 -24.69 22.35 -2.78
CA PHE A 331 -24.44 21.88 -4.14
C PHE A 331 -24.95 22.85 -5.20
N GLU A 332 -26.19 23.32 -5.08
CA GLU A 332 -26.74 24.30 -6.02
C GLU A 332 -26.00 25.64 -5.97
N ALA A 333 -25.42 26.03 -4.82
CA ALA A 333 -24.61 27.24 -4.72
C ALA A 333 -23.32 27.12 -5.55
N VAL A 334 -22.65 25.96 -5.50
CA VAL A 334 -21.49 25.66 -6.34
C VAL A 334 -21.89 25.64 -7.82
N VAL A 335 -22.97 24.95 -8.18
CA VAL A 335 -23.45 24.86 -9.57
C VAL A 335 -23.82 26.24 -10.13
N ARG A 336 -24.42 27.14 -9.32
CA ARG A 336 -24.71 28.52 -9.74
C ARG A 336 -23.46 29.35 -10.03
N ARG A 337 -22.32 29.03 -9.41
CA ARG A 337 -21.01 29.61 -9.76
C ARG A 337 -20.42 29.02 -11.03
N GLY A 338 -21.02 27.97 -11.58
CA GLY A 338 -20.54 27.28 -12.79
C GLY A 338 -19.39 26.31 -12.53
N HIS A 339 -19.12 25.99 -11.27
CA HIS A 339 -18.03 25.08 -10.88
C HIS A 339 -18.51 23.63 -10.87
N GLU A 340 -17.65 22.72 -11.33
CA GLU A 340 -17.78 21.29 -11.09
C GLU A 340 -17.61 20.97 -9.60
N VAL A 341 -17.97 19.77 -9.16
CA VAL A 341 -18.05 19.47 -7.72
C VAL A 341 -17.37 18.15 -7.37
N ILE A 342 -16.51 18.15 -6.34
CA ILE A 342 -16.15 16.92 -5.63
C ILE A 342 -17.14 16.77 -4.46
N VAL A 343 -17.88 15.66 -4.42
CA VAL A 343 -18.79 15.33 -3.33
C VAL A 343 -18.22 14.16 -2.55
N THR A 344 -17.66 14.42 -1.37
CA THR A 344 -17.24 13.38 -0.43
C THR A 344 -18.40 12.98 0.46
N VAL A 345 -18.90 11.76 0.26
CA VAL A 345 -20.03 11.19 0.99
C VAL A 345 -19.52 10.38 2.17
N GLU A 346 -19.88 10.83 3.36
CA GLU A 346 -19.52 10.22 4.63
C GLU A 346 -20.78 9.61 5.28
N PRO A 347 -20.93 8.28 5.33
CA PRO A 347 -22.18 7.64 5.76
C PRO A 347 -22.35 7.61 7.30
N TRP A 348 -22.34 8.78 7.95
CA TRP A 348 -22.53 8.96 9.40
C TRP A 348 -23.49 10.12 9.70
N ARG A 349 -23.65 10.48 10.99
CA ARG A 349 -24.54 11.57 11.46
C ARG A 349 -25.98 11.44 10.94
N ASP A 350 -26.55 10.27 11.13
CA ASP A 350 -27.92 9.98 10.75
C ASP A 350 -28.94 10.71 11.64
N GLY A 351 -29.79 11.54 11.06
CA GLY A 351 -30.88 12.24 11.76
C GLY A 351 -32.09 11.33 12.03
N LYS A 352 -32.19 10.17 11.36
CA LYS A 352 -33.13 9.12 11.72
C LYS A 352 -32.52 8.31 12.88
N VAL A 353 -33.32 7.92 13.89
CA VAL A 353 -32.85 7.14 15.06
C VAL A 353 -32.57 5.68 14.67
N ARG A 354 -31.60 5.48 13.77
CA ARG A 354 -31.00 4.20 13.41
C ARG A 354 -29.67 4.15 14.18
N LYS A 355 -29.62 3.37 15.28
CA LYS A 355 -28.34 3.12 15.96
C LYS A 355 -27.41 2.47 14.95
N ASP A 356 -26.29 3.09 14.57
CA ASP A 356 -25.37 2.36 13.73
C ASP A 356 -23.88 2.66 13.90
N SER A 357 -23.18 1.67 14.44
CA SER A 357 -21.74 1.52 14.37
C SER A 357 -21.27 0.71 13.14
N SER A 358 -22.19 0.23 12.30
CA SER A 358 -21.97 -0.70 11.17
C SER A 358 -22.34 -0.09 9.81
N VAL A 359 -21.94 1.17 9.58
CA VAL A 359 -22.37 2.00 8.42
C VAL A 359 -22.18 1.33 7.06
N LEU A 360 -21.11 0.53 6.88
CA LEU A 360 -20.86 -0.22 5.64
C LEU A 360 -21.86 -1.36 5.45
N ARG A 361 -22.20 -2.08 6.52
CA ARG A 361 -23.20 -3.15 6.47
C ARG A 361 -24.58 -2.58 6.17
N ASN A 362 -24.94 -1.47 6.81
CA ASN A 362 -26.21 -0.80 6.55
C ASN A 362 -26.30 -0.24 5.13
N THR A 363 -25.19 0.25 4.58
CA THR A 363 -25.10 0.59 3.15
C THR A 363 -25.43 -0.62 2.27
N VAL A 364 -24.78 -1.78 2.49
CA VAL A 364 -25.05 -3.01 1.70
C VAL A 364 -26.49 -3.51 1.86
N LEU A 365 -27.11 -3.33 3.02
CA LEU A 365 -28.50 -3.72 3.29
C LEU A 365 -29.53 -2.73 2.74
N GLY A 366 -29.09 -1.65 2.11
CA GLY A 366 -29.95 -0.62 1.54
C GLY A 366 -30.62 0.29 2.56
N VAL A 367 -30.13 0.32 3.80
CA VAL A 367 -30.70 1.15 4.88
C VAL A 367 -30.67 2.64 4.51
N TYR A 368 -29.65 3.08 3.78
CA TYR A 368 -29.44 4.47 3.37
C TYR A 368 -29.82 4.76 1.91
N ASP A 369 -30.50 3.83 1.24
CA ASP A 369 -30.82 3.94 -0.19
C ASP A 369 -31.64 5.18 -0.53
N GLU A 370 -32.58 5.57 0.35
CA GLU A 370 -33.40 6.76 0.14
C GLU A 370 -32.53 8.03 0.12
N GLU A 371 -31.63 8.18 1.09
CA GLU A 371 -30.71 9.31 1.18
C GLU A 371 -29.75 9.33 -0.01
N PHE A 372 -29.14 8.19 -0.36
CA PHE A 372 -28.21 8.12 -1.49
C PHE A 372 -28.89 8.37 -2.83
N LYS A 373 -30.11 7.84 -3.05
CA LYS A 373 -30.91 8.16 -4.26
C LYS A 373 -31.28 9.64 -4.32
N SER A 374 -31.60 10.27 -3.19
CA SER A 374 -31.85 11.71 -3.11
C SER A 374 -30.62 12.52 -3.52
N LEU A 375 -29.44 12.16 -3.00
CA LEU A 375 -28.16 12.77 -3.38
C LEU A 375 -27.90 12.66 -4.89
N PHE A 376 -28.04 11.47 -5.47
CA PHE A 376 -27.85 11.28 -6.91
C PHE A 376 -28.90 11.99 -7.76
N ASN A 377 -30.14 12.08 -7.28
CA ASN A 377 -31.21 12.85 -7.94
C ASN A 377 -30.85 14.35 -7.98
N THR A 378 -30.34 14.93 -6.89
CA THR A 378 -29.84 16.30 -6.86
C THR A 378 -28.68 16.50 -7.84
N ILE A 379 -27.71 15.60 -7.85
CA ILE A 379 -26.56 15.65 -8.79
C ILE A 379 -27.01 15.61 -10.25
N SER A 380 -28.08 14.86 -10.55
CA SER A 380 -28.58 14.71 -11.92
C SER A 380 -29.20 15.98 -12.53
N LYS A 381 -29.46 17.02 -11.72
CA LYS A 381 -30.10 18.27 -12.15
C LYS A 381 -29.16 19.22 -12.91
N THR A 382 -27.86 18.94 -12.93
CA THR A 382 -26.85 19.75 -13.63
C THR A 382 -26.20 18.98 -14.77
N ASN A 383 -25.65 19.71 -15.74
CA ASN A 383 -24.79 19.14 -16.79
C ASN A 383 -23.29 19.20 -16.42
N LEU A 384 -22.94 19.83 -15.30
CA LEU A 384 -21.57 19.89 -14.80
C LEU A 384 -21.11 18.52 -14.27
N THR A 385 -19.82 18.21 -14.43
CA THR A 385 -19.23 16.98 -13.90
C THR A 385 -19.24 16.99 -12.37
N VAL A 386 -19.56 15.84 -11.77
CA VAL A 386 -19.51 15.65 -10.33
C VAL A 386 -18.68 14.42 -9.99
N TYR A 387 -17.61 14.63 -9.23
CA TYR A 387 -16.71 13.61 -8.74
C TYR A 387 -17.20 13.11 -7.38
N VAL A 388 -17.76 11.90 -7.33
CA VAL A 388 -18.36 11.35 -6.10
C VAL A 388 -17.36 10.42 -5.42
N ARG A 389 -16.94 10.77 -4.20
CA ARG A 389 -15.98 10.03 -3.36
C ARG A 389 -16.70 9.47 -2.14
N PHE A 390 -16.82 8.15 -2.02
CA PHE A 390 -17.56 7.51 -0.93
C PHE A 390 -16.63 6.91 0.12
N ALA A 391 -16.91 7.18 1.40
CA ALA A 391 -16.24 6.56 2.56
C ALA A 391 -14.70 6.52 2.41
N HIS A 392 -14.11 7.69 2.27
CA HIS A 392 -12.67 7.89 2.04
C HIS A 392 -11.79 7.42 3.21
N GLU A 393 -10.49 7.25 2.96
CA GLU A 393 -9.45 6.93 3.96
C GLU A 393 -9.74 5.67 4.81
N MET A 394 -10.39 4.69 4.19
CA MET A 394 -10.83 3.45 4.84
C MET A 394 -9.66 2.56 5.31
N GLU A 395 -8.48 2.72 4.69
CA GLU A 395 -7.33 1.85 4.91
C GLU A 395 -6.50 2.23 6.13
N ILE A 396 -6.64 3.46 6.63
CA ILE A 396 -5.84 3.95 7.75
C ILE A 396 -6.21 3.12 8.99
N PRO A 397 -5.24 2.48 9.67
CA PRO A 397 -5.49 1.55 10.76
C PRO A 397 -5.78 2.26 12.09
N ILE A 398 -6.70 3.23 12.06
CA ILE A 398 -7.23 3.98 13.21
C ILE A 398 -8.76 3.88 13.24
N HIS A 399 -9.39 4.56 14.19
CA HIS A 399 -10.85 4.60 14.37
C HIS A 399 -11.38 6.04 14.37
N ARG A 400 -10.94 6.88 13.42
CA ARG A 400 -11.47 8.24 13.22
C ARG A 400 -12.86 8.18 12.57
N TYR A 401 -13.01 7.30 11.58
CA TYR A 401 -14.27 7.05 10.89
C TYR A 401 -14.82 5.66 11.19
N SER A 402 -16.14 5.51 11.22
CA SER A 402 -16.82 4.23 11.52
C SER A 402 -16.61 3.16 10.42
N TRP A 403 -16.18 3.56 9.23
CA TRP A 403 -15.84 2.65 8.13
C TRP A 403 -14.36 2.25 8.08
N GLN A 404 -13.49 2.82 8.93
CA GLN A 404 -12.09 2.43 9.03
C GLN A 404 -11.90 1.12 9.79
N SER A 405 -10.81 0.41 9.47
CA SER A 405 -10.43 -0.84 10.15
C SER A 405 -11.51 -1.93 10.13
N GLN A 406 -12.40 -1.91 9.13
CA GLN A 406 -13.45 -2.91 8.89
C GLN A 406 -12.97 -4.07 7.99
N ASP A 407 -13.86 -5.00 7.61
CA ASP A 407 -13.59 -6.00 6.58
C ASP A 407 -13.48 -5.34 5.18
N PRO A 408 -12.35 -5.48 4.45
CA PRO A 408 -12.20 -4.95 3.11
C PRO A 408 -13.27 -5.43 2.13
N ALA A 409 -13.70 -6.69 2.23
CA ALA A 409 -14.77 -7.21 1.37
C ALA A 409 -16.10 -6.49 1.64
N LEU A 410 -16.40 -6.16 2.90
CA LEU A 410 -17.60 -5.42 3.26
C LEU A 410 -17.58 -4.01 2.68
N TYR A 411 -16.44 -3.31 2.75
CA TYR A 411 -16.30 -1.99 2.12
C TYR A 411 -16.45 -2.04 0.61
N ILE A 412 -15.81 -3.01 -0.06
CA ILE A 412 -15.92 -3.16 -1.51
C ILE A 412 -17.38 -3.34 -1.91
N ARG A 413 -18.15 -4.17 -1.20
CA ARG A 413 -19.59 -4.32 -1.44
C ARG A 413 -20.36 -3.02 -1.19
N ALA A 414 -20.06 -2.29 -0.10
CA ALA A 414 -20.72 -1.04 0.22
C ALA A 414 -20.45 0.04 -0.84
N PHE A 415 -19.20 0.19 -1.28
CA PHE A 415 -18.81 1.10 -2.35
C PHE A 415 -19.54 0.76 -3.65
N ARG A 416 -19.55 -0.52 -4.05
CA ARG A 416 -20.24 -0.97 -5.27
C ARG A 416 -21.75 -0.73 -5.20
N HIS A 417 -22.37 -1.03 -4.06
CA HIS A 417 -23.80 -0.75 -3.82
C HIS A 417 -24.11 0.74 -3.94
N PHE A 418 -23.32 1.60 -3.28
CA PHE A 418 -23.49 3.05 -3.38
C PHE A 418 -23.37 3.55 -4.82
N MET A 419 -22.36 3.09 -5.57
CA MET A 419 -22.16 3.50 -6.98
C MET A 419 -23.25 2.95 -7.91
N GLU A 420 -23.86 1.80 -7.60
CA GLU A 420 -24.97 1.22 -8.35
C GLU A 420 -26.23 2.09 -8.28
N LEU A 421 -26.48 2.74 -7.13
CA LEU A 421 -27.60 3.68 -6.97
C LEU A 421 -27.50 4.89 -7.90
N GLY A 422 -26.27 5.30 -8.25
CA GLY A 422 -25.97 6.41 -9.14
C GLY A 422 -25.79 6.04 -10.61
N LYS A 423 -25.91 4.77 -11.00
CA LYS A 423 -25.51 4.29 -12.35
C LYS A 423 -26.18 5.00 -13.54
N GLY A 424 -27.37 5.56 -13.34
CA GLY A 424 -28.12 6.29 -14.38
C GLY A 424 -27.72 7.76 -14.53
N VAL A 425 -26.92 8.29 -13.62
CA VAL A 425 -26.55 9.71 -13.56
C VAL A 425 -25.28 9.93 -14.40
N LYS A 426 -25.45 10.46 -15.60
CA LYS A 426 -24.40 10.50 -16.64
C LYS A 426 -23.24 11.45 -16.34
N ASN A 427 -23.44 12.46 -15.50
CA ASN A 427 -22.44 13.45 -15.13
C ASN A 427 -21.60 13.05 -13.89
N VAL A 428 -21.80 11.85 -13.34
CA VAL A 428 -21.03 11.35 -12.20
C VAL A 428 -19.71 10.69 -12.66
N LYS A 429 -18.62 11.04 -11.98
CA LYS A 429 -17.34 10.32 -11.99
C LYS A 429 -17.13 9.63 -10.64
N LYS A 430 -16.84 8.34 -10.66
CA LYS A 430 -16.71 7.50 -9.47
C LYS A 430 -15.28 7.56 -8.93
N VAL A 431 -15.10 8.08 -7.72
CA VAL A 431 -13.79 8.24 -7.08
C VAL A 431 -13.65 7.23 -5.95
N TRP A 432 -12.69 6.32 -6.07
CA TRP A 432 -12.24 5.52 -4.93
C TRP A 432 -11.18 6.30 -4.17
N GLY A 433 -11.42 6.63 -2.90
CA GLY A 433 -10.62 7.60 -2.17
C GLY A 433 -9.88 7.04 -0.96
N PRO A 434 -8.83 6.22 -1.14
CA PRO A 434 -7.89 5.97 -0.05
C PRO A 434 -7.13 7.27 0.29
N ALA A 435 -6.49 7.30 1.45
CA ALA A 435 -5.45 8.30 1.73
C ALA A 435 -4.21 8.07 0.85
N GLY A 436 -4.03 6.85 0.33
CA GLY A 436 -2.85 6.41 -0.41
C GLY A 436 -1.79 5.78 0.50
N ASP A 437 -2.18 5.39 1.71
CA ASP A 437 -1.27 4.83 2.69
C ASP A 437 -0.97 3.35 2.42
N ARG A 438 -0.02 2.80 3.17
CA ARG A 438 0.41 1.42 2.97
C ARG A 438 -0.79 0.48 3.19
N GLY A 439 -1.02 -0.43 2.24
CA GLY A 439 -2.16 -1.36 2.25
C GLY A 439 -3.47 -0.86 1.60
N SER A 440 -3.50 0.32 0.96
CA SER A 440 -4.73 0.81 0.29
C SER A 440 -5.35 -0.20 -0.68
N MET A 441 -4.53 -0.91 -1.47
CA MET A 441 -5.03 -1.83 -2.51
C MET A 441 -5.88 -2.98 -1.95
N GLU A 442 -5.77 -3.32 -0.67
CA GLU A 442 -6.66 -4.27 0.00
C GLU A 442 -8.15 -3.88 -0.16
N TRP A 443 -8.43 -2.58 -0.28
CA TRP A 443 -9.77 -1.98 -0.31
C TRP A 443 -10.27 -1.58 -1.71
N TYR A 444 -9.48 -1.83 -2.76
CA TYR A 444 -9.84 -1.43 -4.13
C TYR A 444 -11.09 -2.17 -4.65
N PRO A 445 -12.16 -1.46 -5.09
CA PRO A 445 -13.45 -2.05 -5.39
C PRO A 445 -13.62 -2.56 -6.83
N GLY A 446 -12.62 -2.35 -7.70
CA GLY A 446 -12.61 -2.84 -9.08
C GLY A 446 -12.67 -1.72 -10.12
N GLY A 447 -12.04 -1.96 -11.28
CA GLY A 447 -11.90 -0.97 -12.34
C GLY A 447 -13.20 -0.63 -13.09
N ASP A 448 -14.27 -1.41 -12.89
CA ASP A 448 -15.59 -1.20 -13.49
C ASP A 448 -16.46 -0.18 -12.74
N VAL A 449 -16.12 0.07 -11.47
CA VAL A 449 -16.83 1.02 -10.59
C VAL A 449 -15.96 2.19 -10.15
N VAL A 450 -14.75 2.33 -10.72
CA VAL A 450 -13.81 3.41 -10.40
C VAL A 450 -13.36 4.11 -11.67
N ASP A 451 -13.57 5.42 -11.73
CA ASP A 451 -13.04 6.29 -12.77
C ASP A 451 -11.72 6.94 -12.34
N PHE A 452 -11.59 7.32 -11.06
CA PHE A 452 -10.41 7.96 -10.48
C PHE A 452 -10.01 7.31 -9.15
N VAL A 453 -8.70 7.24 -8.90
CA VAL A 453 -8.15 6.96 -7.57
C VAL A 453 -7.84 8.30 -6.90
N SER A 454 -8.23 8.45 -5.64
CA SER A 454 -7.86 9.61 -4.83
C SER A 454 -6.67 9.32 -3.94
N ILE A 455 -5.88 10.35 -3.63
CA ILE A 455 -4.87 10.34 -2.56
C ILE A 455 -4.95 11.66 -1.79
N ALA A 456 -4.52 11.63 -0.52
CA ALA A 456 -4.40 12.82 0.33
C ALA A 456 -2.93 13.12 0.63
N ILE A 457 -2.49 14.37 0.49
CA ILE A 457 -1.09 14.77 0.70
C ILE A 457 -0.98 15.96 1.65
N TYR A 458 -0.62 15.69 2.90
CA TYR A 458 -0.32 16.74 3.87
C TYR A 458 1.16 16.69 4.23
N GLY A 459 1.84 17.85 4.22
CA GLY A 459 3.28 17.92 4.52
C GLY A 459 3.67 17.46 5.93
N LEU A 460 2.70 17.26 6.83
CA LEU A 460 2.92 16.97 8.25
C LEU A 460 2.81 15.46 8.55
N PRO A 461 3.92 14.69 8.53
CA PRO A 461 3.87 13.26 8.85
C PRO A 461 3.68 12.97 10.35
N ASP A 462 4.11 13.89 11.20
CA ASP A 462 3.97 13.81 12.65
C ASP A 462 3.43 15.14 13.17
N LYS A 463 2.35 15.04 13.94
CA LYS A 463 1.67 16.16 14.59
C LYS A 463 2.60 17.01 15.47
N ASN A 464 3.66 16.41 16.01
CA ASN A 464 4.61 17.07 16.90
C ASN A 464 5.67 17.90 16.16
N ILE A 465 5.69 17.89 14.83
CA ILE A 465 6.58 18.75 14.05
C ILE A 465 6.11 20.21 14.18
N THR A 466 6.91 21.01 14.87
CA THR A 466 6.71 22.45 15.06
C THR A 466 7.60 23.30 14.14
N ASP A 467 8.73 22.75 13.71
CA ASP A 467 9.63 23.35 12.72
C ASP A 467 9.12 23.03 11.31
N PRO A 468 8.65 24.02 10.53
CA PRO A 468 8.10 23.79 9.21
C PRO A 468 9.06 23.06 8.28
N THR A 469 10.37 23.28 8.41
CA THR A 469 11.40 22.70 7.53
C THR A 469 11.58 21.18 7.67
N LYS A 470 10.99 20.60 8.72
CA LYS A 470 10.99 19.14 8.97
C LYS A 470 9.75 18.44 8.42
N GLN A 471 8.81 19.19 7.84
CA GLN A 471 7.71 18.61 7.08
C GLN A 471 8.23 17.91 5.82
N GLU A 472 7.59 16.83 5.41
CA GLU A 472 7.95 16.12 4.19
C GLU A 472 7.63 16.98 2.95
N SER A 473 8.46 16.86 1.91
CA SER A 473 8.16 17.48 0.62
C SER A 473 6.94 16.81 -0.04
N PHE A 474 6.18 17.59 -0.82
CA PHE A 474 5.09 17.05 -1.63
C PHE A 474 5.55 15.86 -2.50
N GLU A 475 6.69 16.01 -3.19
CA GLU A 475 7.27 14.99 -4.07
C GLU A 475 7.51 13.65 -3.35
N THR A 476 8.10 13.69 -2.15
CA THR A 476 8.40 12.48 -1.38
C THR A 476 7.13 11.71 -1.05
N ILE A 477 6.10 12.43 -0.57
CA ILE A 477 4.81 11.82 -0.23
C ILE A 477 4.12 11.32 -1.49
N PHE A 478 4.12 12.13 -2.56
CA PHE A 478 3.50 11.81 -3.84
C PHE A 478 4.07 10.51 -4.43
N ASN A 479 5.39 10.42 -4.59
CA ASN A 479 6.05 9.24 -5.16
C ASN A 479 5.71 7.97 -4.36
N ARG A 480 5.73 8.06 -3.03
CA ARG A 480 5.34 6.96 -2.14
C ARG A 480 3.88 6.54 -2.33
N LYS A 481 2.95 7.48 -2.42
CA LYS A 481 1.51 7.20 -2.49
C LYS A 481 1.06 6.73 -3.88
N VAL A 482 1.58 7.32 -4.95
CA VAL A 482 1.30 6.88 -6.32
C VAL A 482 1.78 5.45 -6.55
N TRP A 483 2.98 5.11 -6.05
CA TRP A 483 3.49 3.74 -6.10
C TRP A 483 2.54 2.72 -5.47
N ARG A 484 1.97 3.05 -4.31
CA ARG A 484 1.06 2.16 -3.55
C ARG A 484 -0.23 1.85 -4.27
N VAL A 485 -0.74 2.77 -5.09
CA VAL A 485 -2.02 2.62 -5.80
C VAL A 485 -1.86 2.24 -7.27
N ARG A 486 -0.64 2.03 -7.77
CA ARG A 486 -0.34 1.80 -9.20
C ARG A 486 -1.10 0.62 -9.83
N LEU A 487 -1.42 -0.42 -9.04
CA LEU A 487 -2.18 -1.58 -9.51
C LEU A 487 -3.66 -1.28 -9.82
N ALA A 488 -4.19 -0.12 -9.41
CA ALA A 488 -5.51 0.32 -9.82
C ALA A 488 -5.55 0.77 -11.28
N SER A 489 -4.42 1.21 -11.86
CA SER A 489 -4.32 1.72 -13.24
C SER A 489 -5.39 2.77 -13.60
N LYS A 490 -5.67 3.70 -12.68
CA LYS A 490 -6.63 4.80 -12.87
C LYS A 490 -5.95 6.16 -12.73
N PRO A 491 -6.47 7.20 -13.44
CA PRO A 491 -6.02 8.56 -13.21
C PRO A 491 -6.18 8.96 -11.74
N ILE A 492 -5.25 9.78 -11.27
CA ILE A 492 -5.14 10.21 -9.89
C ILE A 492 -5.81 11.57 -9.72
N PHE A 493 -6.67 11.67 -8.71
CA PHE A 493 -7.20 12.94 -8.23
C PHE A 493 -6.64 13.18 -6.83
N ILE A 494 -5.75 14.15 -6.66
CA ILE A 494 -5.27 14.55 -5.32
C ILE A 494 -6.39 15.36 -4.68
N THR A 495 -7.35 14.69 -4.05
CA THR A 495 -8.58 15.32 -3.54
C THR A 495 -8.35 16.17 -2.32
N GLU A 496 -7.21 16.01 -1.67
CA GLU A 496 -6.81 16.82 -0.52
C GLU A 496 -5.30 16.99 -0.52
N PHE A 497 -4.83 18.23 -0.45
CA PHE A 497 -3.46 18.51 -0.08
C PHE A 497 -3.34 19.83 0.67
N GLY A 498 -2.32 19.93 1.53
CA GLY A 498 -2.10 21.08 2.37
C GLY A 498 -0.75 21.05 3.08
N VAL A 499 -0.27 22.23 3.46
CA VAL A 499 0.96 22.40 4.23
C VAL A 499 0.78 23.50 5.26
N LYS A 500 1.30 23.31 6.48
CA LYS A 500 1.22 24.32 7.54
C LYS A 500 2.54 25.08 7.65
N GLY A 501 2.50 26.31 8.13
CA GLY A 501 3.69 27.09 8.43
C GLY A 501 3.55 28.55 8.00
N PRO A 502 4.63 29.33 8.12
CA PRO A 502 4.69 30.69 7.58
C PRO A 502 4.40 30.74 6.08
N GLU A 503 3.86 31.87 5.61
CA GLU A 503 3.37 32.05 4.24
C GLU A 503 4.46 31.85 3.17
N ASP A 504 5.70 32.23 3.45
CA ASP A 504 6.87 32.01 2.58
C ASP A 504 7.18 30.52 2.42
N PHE A 505 7.17 29.76 3.52
CA PHE A 505 7.34 28.30 3.50
C PHE A 505 6.20 27.61 2.75
N GLN A 506 4.95 27.98 3.02
CA GLN A 506 3.79 27.43 2.30
C GLN A 506 3.90 27.70 0.80
N SER A 507 4.28 28.92 0.41
CA SER A 507 4.46 29.30 -0.99
C SER A 507 5.53 28.46 -1.69
N GLU A 508 6.71 28.30 -1.09
CA GLU A 508 7.80 27.50 -1.66
C GLU A 508 7.41 26.02 -1.80
N TRP A 509 6.75 25.45 -0.77
CA TRP A 509 6.30 24.06 -0.80
C TRP A 509 5.25 23.84 -1.90
N LEU A 510 4.32 24.79 -2.09
CA LEU A 510 3.28 24.71 -3.11
C LEU A 510 3.84 24.91 -4.53
N GLU A 511 4.78 25.81 -4.75
CA GLU A 511 5.44 25.96 -6.06
C GLU A 511 6.15 24.66 -6.48
N LYS A 512 6.83 23.99 -5.54
CA LYS A 512 7.42 22.67 -5.79
C LYS A 512 6.35 21.60 -6.05
N ALA A 513 5.24 21.63 -5.31
CA ALA A 513 4.12 20.73 -5.54
C ALA A 513 3.53 20.91 -6.95
N ALA A 514 3.43 22.15 -7.43
CA ALA A 514 2.94 22.46 -8.77
C ALA A 514 3.80 21.83 -9.88
N GLY A 515 5.14 21.90 -9.75
CA GLY A 515 6.06 21.24 -10.69
C GLY A 515 5.87 19.72 -10.76
N VAL A 516 5.71 19.07 -9.60
CA VAL A 516 5.39 17.62 -9.55
C VAL A 516 4.05 17.35 -10.24
N MET A 517 2.99 18.09 -9.88
CA MET A 517 1.66 17.90 -10.49
C MET A 517 1.68 18.15 -12.01
N ALA A 518 2.46 19.11 -12.49
CA ALA A 518 2.60 19.40 -13.91
C ALA A 518 3.30 18.27 -14.65
N GLY A 519 4.40 17.73 -14.10
CA GLY A 519 5.21 16.67 -14.68
C GLY A 519 4.53 15.28 -14.74
N HIS A 520 3.62 15.00 -13.82
CA HIS A 520 2.94 13.69 -13.70
C HIS A 520 1.58 13.67 -14.43
N LYS A 521 1.55 13.11 -15.64
CA LYS A 521 0.36 13.10 -16.52
C LYS A 521 -0.81 12.30 -15.95
N GLU A 522 -0.55 11.31 -15.11
CA GLU A 522 -1.55 10.53 -14.39
C GLU A 522 -2.35 11.36 -13.39
N VAL A 523 -1.84 12.50 -12.93
CA VAL A 523 -2.55 13.44 -12.05
C VAL A 523 -3.61 14.18 -12.87
N ALA A 524 -4.86 13.74 -12.84
CA ALA A 524 -5.95 14.35 -13.60
C ALA A 524 -6.56 15.56 -12.90
N GLY A 525 -6.51 15.63 -11.57
CA GLY A 525 -7.08 16.72 -10.80
C GLY A 525 -6.42 16.88 -9.43
N VAL A 526 -6.47 18.08 -8.89
CA VAL A 526 -5.93 18.45 -7.59
C VAL A 526 -6.91 19.37 -6.87
N CYS A 527 -7.07 19.20 -5.55
CA CYS A 527 -7.97 19.98 -4.73
C CYS A 527 -7.25 20.45 -3.46
N TYR A 528 -7.03 21.76 -3.35
CA TYR A 528 -6.34 22.33 -2.19
C TYR A 528 -7.27 22.40 -0.99
N PHE A 529 -6.82 21.95 0.18
CA PHE A 529 -7.61 21.97 1.40
C PHE A 529 -7.36 23.28 2.18
N ASN A 530 -8.24 24.29 2.03
CA ASN A 530 -8.06 25.64 2.58
C ASN A 530 -8.79 25.86 3.92
N LEU A 531 -8.55 24.98 4.89
CA LEU A 531 -9.16 25.09 6.22
C LEU A 531 -8.22 24.55 7.29
N ALA A 532 -8.32 25.06 8.52
CA ALA A 532 -7.76 24.38 9.67
C ALA A 532 -8.47 23.06 9.94
N ASP A 533 -7.72 22.02 10.32
CA ASP A 533 -8.33 20.74 10.68
C ASP A 533 -9.12 20.87 12.00
N ASN A 534 -9.97 19.88 12.29
CA ASN A 534 -10.81 19.87 13.49
C ASN A 534 -9.95 19.78 14.77
N PRO A 535 -9.97 20.78 15.67
CA PRO A 535 -9.20 20.73 16.92
C PRO A 535 -9.45 19.48 17.77
N GLU A 536 -10.67 18.93 17.74
CA GLU A 536 -11.07 17.79 18.57
C GLU A 536 -10.28 16.50 18.27
N VAL A 537 -9.68 16.37 17.08
CA VAL A 537 -8.96 15.14 16.69
C VAL A 537 -7.47 15.16 17.03
N TRP A 538 -6.93 16.29 17.50
CA TRP A 538 -5.49 16.46 17.71
C TRP A 538 -5.06 16.35 19.19
N GLY A 539 -6.00 16.29 20.13
CA GLY A 539 -5.73 16.26 21.57
C GLY A 539 -5.36 17.65 22.09
N ASP A 540 -4.29 17.76 22.89
CA ASP A 540 -3.89 19.03 23.53
C ASP A 540 -3.05 19.96 22.63
N ILE A 541 -2.83 19.61 21.36
CA ILE A 541 -2.06 20.43 20.43
C ILE A 541 -2.99 21.17 19.45
N PRO A 542 -2.59 22.37 18.98
CA PRO A 542 -3.36 23.07 17.96
C PRO A 542 -3.49 22.21 16.69
N ALA A 543 -4.70 22.18 16.13
CA ALA A 543 -4.90 21.59 14.81
C ALA A 543 -4.03 22.34 13.77
N PRO A 544 -3.48 21.61 12.80
CA PRO A 544 -2.78 22.24 11.69
C PRO A 544 -3.74 23.16 10.92
N ASP A 545 -3.28 24.37 10.62
CA ASP A 545 -3.95 25.30 9.71
C ASP A 545 -3.36 25.16 8.31
N TRP A 546 -4.17 24.65 7.39
CA TRP A 546 -3.82 24.52 5.97
C TRP A 546 -4.23 25.76 5.16
N GLY A 547 -4.79 26.78 5.80
CA GLY A 547 -5.18 28.02 5.14
C GLY A 547 -3.99 28.74 4.49
N ILE A 548 -4.22 29.29 3.30
CA ILE A 548 -3.26 30.15 2.59
C ILE A 548 -3.92 31.45 2.14
N SER A 549 -3.08 32.44 1.82
CA SER A 549 -3.54 33.68 1.21
C SER A 549 -3.85 33.50 -0.28
N GLN A 550 -4.60 34.44 -0.86
CA GLN A 550 -4.79 34.52 -2.30
C GLN A 550 -3.45 34.71 -3.05
N ALA A 551 -2.47 35.39 -2.44
CA ALA A 551 -1.16 35.61 -3.06
C ALA A 551 -0.37 34.30 -3.17
N THR A 552 -0.33 33.50 -2.10
CA THR A 552 0.25 32.15 -2.11
C THR A 552 -0.44 31.26 -3.15
N PHE A 553 -1.77 31.28 -3.21
CA PHE A 553 -2.52 30.49 -4.18
C PHE A 553 -2.22 30.90 -5.64
N ASN A 554 -2.13 32.20 -5.92
CA ASN A 554 -1.79 32.68 -7.26
C ASN A 554 -0.39 32.23 -7.69
N ARG A 555 0.60 32.25 -6.79
CA ARG A 555 1.95 31.73 -7.07
C ARG A 555 1.94 30.24 -7.40
N PHE A 556 1.14 29.45 -6.67
CA PHE A 556 0.92 28.04 -6.97
C PHE A 556 0.35 27.84 -8.38
N VAL A 557 -0.68 28.62 -8.75
CA VAL A 557 -1.29 28.57 -10.10
C VAL A 557 -0.30 28.97 -11.18
N GLU A 558 0.49 30.02 -10.97
CA GLU A 558 1.54 30.46 -11.90
C GLU A 558 2.62 29.39 -12.07
N ALA A 559 3.04 28.73 -10.99
CA ALA A 559 4.02 27.65 -11.04
C ALA A 559 3.47 26.40 -11.77
N LEU A 560 2.17 26.12 -11.64
CA LEU A 560 1.50 25.05 -12.38
C LEU A 560 1.51 25.30 -13.90
N ASP A 561 1.76 26.55 -14.30
CA ASP A 561 1.81 27.00 -15.69
C ASP A 561 3.23 27.13 -16.26
N ALA A 562 4.25 27.18 -15.40
CA ALA A 562 5.60 27.63 -15.73
C ALA A 562 6.47 26.60 -16.48
N ASP A 563 6.17 25.30 -16.39
CA ASP A 563 6.96 24.22 -17.04
C ASP A 563 6.51 23.91 -18.48
N ARG A 564 6.23 24.96 -19.28
CA ARG A 564 5.76 24.85 -20.66
C ARG A 564 6.77 25.30 -21.71
#